data_AF-A0A4U9XSV2-F1
#
_entry.id   AF-A0A4U9XSV2-F1
#
_cell.length_a   1.000
_cell.length_b   1.000
_cell.length_c   1.000
_cell.angle_alpha   90.00
_cell.angle_beta   90.00
_cell.angle_gamma   90.00
#
_symmetry.space_group_name_H-M   'P 1'
#
loop_
_entity.id
_entity.type
_entity.pdbx_description
1 polymer ?
#
loop_
_entity_poly.entity_id
_entity_poly.type
_entity_poly.pdbx_seq_one_letter_code
_entity_poly.pdbx_strand_id
1 'polypeptide(L)'
;MKKKEKKEKKMRKSEEKKRQKELSYSWESSLIKESNKKWNSYSNTKQKAILEECENIFLEIANFQQVGIKTPEIKELLVRWHKFIQNFYEPSLEVLRGLGHTYADDERFRVKFEEIDPDLPDFLKSAIDYYVDELEDIWLQEQYDILENKSEL
;
A
#
# COMPACT_ATOMS: atom_id res chain seq x y z
N MET A 1 3.29 40.05 -17.41
CA MET A 1 2.31 39.07 -16.89
C MET A 1 2.89 37.68 -16.63
N LYS A 2 3.47 36.97 -17.61
CA LYS A 2 3.88 35.54 -17.50
C LYS A 2 4.81 35.13 -16.34
N LYS A 3 5.68 36.03 -15.83
CA LYS A 3 6.59 35.72 -14.70
C LYS A 3 5.90 35.67 -13.34
N LYS A 4 4.84 36.47 -13.13
CA LYS A 4 4.14 36.58 -11.85
C LYS A 4 3.23 35.36 -11.62
N GLU A 5 2.50 34.96 -12.66
CA GLU A 5 1.67 33.74 -12.66
C GLU A 5 2.48 32.45 -12.48
N LYS A 6 3.66 32.34 -13.11
CA LYS A 6 4.58 31.19 -12.88
C LYS A 6 5.04 31.11 -11.42
N LYS A 7 5.27 32.25 -10.77
CA LYS A 7 5.74 32.33 -9.37
C LYS A 7 4.62 31.93 -8.40
N GLU A 8 3.39 32.41 -8.65
CA GLU A 8 2.20 32.04 -7.87
C GLU A 8 1.79 30.58 -8.04
N LYS A 9 1.94 30.01 -9.25
CA LYS A 9 1.68 28.58 -9.50
C LYS A 9 2.71 27.68 -8.80
N LYS A 10 3.96 28.15 -8.69
CA LYS A 10 5.04 27.46 -7.97
C LYS A 10 4.86 27.53 -6.44
N MET A 11 4.41 28.65 -5.90
CA MET A 11 4.08 28.77 -4.47
C MET A 11 2.89 27.90 -4.08
N ARG A 12 1.79 27.93 -4.86
CA ARG A 12 0.63 27.05 -4.61
C ARG A 12 1.00 25.56 -4.58
N LYS A 13 1.81 25.09 -5.55
CA LYS A 13 2.34 23.72 -5.54
C LYS A 13 3.20 23.41 -4.31
N SER A 14 3.95 24.38 -3.80
CA SER A 14 4.79 24.22 -2.60
C SER A 14 3.95 24.12 -1.33
N GLU A 15 2.89 24.93 -1.23
CA GLU A 15 1.95 24.93 -0.10
C GLU A 15 1.09 23.66 -0.10
N GLU A 16 0.64 23.20 -1.28
CA GLU A 16 -0.04 21.91 -1.47
C GLU A 16 0.83 20.76 -0.97
N LYS A 17 2.10 20.73 -1.41
CA LYS A 17 3.05 19.69 -1.02
C LYS A 17 3.38 19.73 0.48
N LYS A 18 3.36 20.92 1.09
CA LYS A 18 3.56 21.07 2.54
C LYS A 18 2.33 20.61 3.33
N ARG A 19 1.11 20.96 2.89
CA ARG A 19 -0.13 20.46 3.50
C ARG A 19 -0.26 18.95 3.37
N GLN A 20 0.05 18.38 2.20
CA GLN A 20 0.06 16.93 1.99
C GLN A 20 1.02 16.23 2.95
N LYS A 21 2.23 16.78 3.15
CA LYS A 21 3.17 16.26 4.14
C LYS A 21 2.66 16.37 5.58
N GLU A 22 2.09 17.51 5.98
CA GLU A 22 1.55 17.67 7.34
C GLU A 22 0.35 16.74 7.60
N LEU A 23 -0.50 16.54 6.59
CA LEU A 23 -1.59 15.56 6.65
C LEU A 23 -1.04 14.12 6.72
N SER A 24 -0.01 13.77 5.94
CA SER A 24 0.62 12.44 6.03
C SER A 24 1.26 12.21 7.39
N TYR A 25 1.98 13.18 7.97
CA TYR A 25 2.53 13.04 9.33
C TYR A 25 1.46 12.85 10.41
N SER A 26 0.37 13.61 10.34
CA SER A 26 -0.75 13.47 11.28
C SER A 26 -1.44 12.12 11.13
N TRP A 27 -1.60 11.66 9.89
CA TRP A 27 -2.28 10.42 9.55
C TRP A 27 -1.41 9.19 9.87
N GLU A 28 -0.11 9.22 9.59
CA GLU A 28 0.87 8.21 10.02
C GLU A 28 0.87 8.07 11.55
N SER A 29 0.81 9.20 12.29
CA SER A 29 0.69 9.18 13.76
C SER A 29 -0.60 8.49 14.23
N SER A 30 -1.70 8.67 13.50
CA SER A 30 -2.98 8.02 13.82
C SER A 30 -2.97 6.53 13.54
N LEU A 31 -2.39 6.10 12.41
CA LEU A 31 -2.25 4.69 12.05
C LEU A 31 -1.34 3.95 13.04
N ILE A 32 -0.23 4.55 13.45
CA ILE A 32 0.68 3.95 14.43
C ILE A 32 -0.05 3.72 15.76
N LYS A 33 -0.90 4.66 16.18
CA LYS A 33 -1.72 4.51 17.40
C LYS A 33 -2.76 3.40 17.25
N GLU A 34 -3.46 3.33 16.12
CA GLU A 34 -4.43 2.26 15.84
C GLU A 34 -3.75 0.90 15.82
N SER A 35 -2.64 0.78 15.09
CA SER A 35 -1.77 -0.40 15.01
C SER A 35 -1.38 -0.91 16.38
N ASN A 36 -0.78 -0.05 17.20
CA ASN A 36 -0.35 -0.42 18.55
C ASN A 36 -1.53 -0.84 19.41
N LYS A 37 -2.69 -0.18 19.29
CA LYS A 37 -3.89 -0.56 20.04
C LYS A 37 -4.41 -1.93 19.63
N LYS A 38 -4.56 -2.21 18.33
CA LYS A 38 -5.01 -3.50 17.81
C LYS A 38 -4.02 -4.61 18.19
N TRP A 39 -2.73 -4.40 17.93
CA TRP A 39 -1.68 -5.36 18.21
C TRP A 39 -1.62 -5.75 19.69
N ASN A 40 -1.64 -4.76 20.59
CA ASN A 40 -1.62 -5.00 22.04
C ASN A 40 -2.93 -5.61 22.58
N SER A 41 -4.03 -5.55 21.81
CA SER A 41 -5.29 -6.22 22.20
C SER A 41 -5.29 -7.72 21.90
N TYR A 42 -4.39 -8.19 21.04
CA TYR A 42 -4.34 -9.59 20.64
C TYR A 42 -3.62 -10.45 21.68
N SER A 43 -4.08 -11.70 21.82
CA SER A 43 -3.36 -12.69 22.61
C SER A 43 -2.03 -13.05 21.95
N ASN A 44 -1.07 -13.52 22.75
CA ASN A 44 0.23 -13.97 22.24
C ASN A 44 0.08 -15.03 21.14
N THR A 45 -0.88 -15.95 21.28
CA THR A 45 -1.18 -16.97 20.25
C THR A 45 -1.61 -16.33 18.94
N LYS A 46 -2.48 -15.31 19.00
CA LYS A 46 -2.94 -14.61 17.80
C LYS A 46 -1.82 -13.79 17.17
N GLN A 47 -1.01 -13.10 17.97
CA GLN A 47 0.16 -12.38 17.48
C GLN A 47 1.12 -13.31 16.74
N LYS A 48 1.41 -14.49 17.31
CA LYS A 48 2.27 -15.51 16.67
C LYS A 48 1.69 -15.97 15.33
N ALA A 49 0.40 -16.29 15.29
CA ALA A 49 -0.27 -16.71 14.06
C ALA A 49 -0.22 -15.62 12.96
N ILE A 50 -0.37 -14.34 13.33
CA ILE A 50 -0.25 -13.22 12.37
C ILE A 50 1.17 -13.10 11.81
N LEU A 51 2.20 -13.33 12.62
CA LEU A 51 3.60 -13.27 12.17
C LEU A 51 3.97 -14.48 11.30
N GLU A 52 3.52 -15.68 11.66
CA GLU A 52 3.70 -16.88 10.83
C GLU A 52 3.01 -16.72 9.47
N GLU A 53 1.81 -16.14 9.45
CA GLU A 53 1.08 -15.83 8.24
C GLU A 53 1.82 -14.82 7.35
N CYS A 54 2.40 -13.78 7.94
CA CYS A 54 3.24 -12.80 7.24
C CYS A 54 4.39 -13.48 6.48
N GLU A 55 5.13 -14.37 7.17
CA GLU A 55 6.25 -15.10 6.60
C GLU A 55 5.80 -16.01 5.46
N ASN A 56 4.73 -16.78 5.66
CA ASN A 56 4.18 -17.67 4.64
C ASN A 56 3.78 -16.92 3.36
N ILE A 57 3.12 -15.76 3.48
CA ILE A 57 2.71 -14.95 2.33
C ILE A 57 3.92 -14.55 1.49
N PHE A 58 4.99 -14.03 2.11
CA PHE A 58 6.17 -13.59 1.36
C PHE A 58 6.95 -14.75 0.74
N LEU A 59 7.06 -15.87 1.44
CA LEU A 59 7.65 -17.11 0.90
C LEU A 59 6.85 -17.62 -0.30
N GLU A 60 5.53 -17.63 -0.23
CA GLU A 60 4.67 -18.04 -1.34
C GLU A 60 4.85 -17.10 -2.54
N ILE A 61 4.84 -15.77 -2.33
CA ILE A 61 5.04 -14.76 -3.39
C ILE A 61 6.39 -14.95 -4.11
N ALA A 62 7.45 -15.26 -3.38
CA ALA A 62 8.78 -15.46 -3.96
C ALA A 62 8.80 -16.57 -5.05
N ASN A 63 7.93 -17.58 -4.95
CA ASN A 63 7.86 -18.67 -5.93
C ASN A 63 7.28 -18.25 -7.29
N PHE A 64 6.68 -17.07 -7.40
CA PHE A 64 5.96 -16.63 -8.60
C PHE A 64 6.71 -15.61 -9.46
N GLN A 65 7.94 -15.25 -9.10
CA GLN A 65 8.74 -14.25 -9.83
C GLN A 65 8.90 -14.59 -11.33
N GLN A 66 9.01 -15.87 -11.67
CA GLN A 66 9.20 -16.34 -13.05
C GLN A 66 7.89 -16.40 -13.86
N VAL A 67 6.73 -16.32 -13.20
CA VAL A 67 5.41 -16.37 -13.85
C VAL A 67 4.91 -14.96 -14.18
N GLY A 68 5.26 -13.98 -13.35
CA GLY A 68 4.96 -12.56 -13.53
C GLY A 68 3.86 -12.03 -12.60
N ILE A 69 3.76 -10.70 -12.52
CA ILE A 69 2.94 -9.99 -11.52
C ILE A 69 1.42 -9.98 -11.81
N LYS A 70 0.99 -10.35 -13.02
CA LYS A 70 -0.41 -10.22 -13.48
C LYS A 70 -1.20 -11.53 -13.38
N THR A 71 -0.74 -12.47 -12.58
CA THR A 71 -1.34 -13.79 -12.48
C THR A 71 -2.44 -13.82 -11.43
N PRO A 72 -3.48 -14.67 -11.59
CA PRO A 72 -4.49 -14.87 -10.56
C PRO A 72 -3.90 -15.25 -9.21
N GLU A 73 -2.84 -16.07 -9.20
CA GLU A 73 -2.18 -16.55 -7.99
C GLU A 73 -1.50 -15.41 -7.21
N ILE A 74 -0.79 -14.52 -7.89
CA ILE A 74 -0.21 -13.32 -7.26
C ILE A 74 -1.31 -12.42 -6.71
N LYS A 75 -2.41 -12.26 -7.45
CA LYS A 75 -3.55 -11.46 -6.99
C LYS A 75 -4.17 -12.02 -5.71
N GLU A 76 -4.36 -13.33 -5.62
CA GLU A 76 -4.85 -14.00 -4.42
C GLU A 76 -3.90 -13.80 -3.22
N LEU A 77 -2.59 -13.91 -3.45
CA LEU A 77 -1.57 -13.65 -2.43
C LEU A 77 -1.57 -12.20 -1.96
N LEU A 78 -1.77 -11.23 -2.86
CA LEU A 78 -1.84 -9.81 -2.50
C LEU A 78 -3.15 -9.44 -1.78
N VAL A 79 -4.26 -10.11 -2.09
CA VAL A 79 -5.50 -9.99 -1.29
C VAL A 79 -5.27 -10.55 0.13
N ARG A 80 -4.54 -11.66 0.26
CA ARG A 80 -4.17 -12.25 1.55
C ARG A 80 -3.21 -11.34 2.32
N TRP A 81 -2.22 -10.76 1.65
CA TRP A 81 -1.32 -9.73 2.20
C TRP A 81 -2.08 -8.50 2.69
N HIS A 82 -3.03 -7.97 1.90
CA HIS A 82 -3.84 -6.83 2.31
C HIS A 82 -4.66 -7.14 3.58
N LYS A 83 -5.30 -8.32 3.65
CA LYS A 83 -5.97 -8.77 4.89
C LYS A 83 -5.00 -8.90 6.06
N PHE A 84 -3.77 -9.32 5.82
CA PHE A 84 -2.73 -9.32 6.84
C PHE A 84 -2.47 -7.90 7.37
N ILE A 85 -2.32 -6.89 6.50
CA ILE A 85 -2.14 -5.48 6.89
C ILE A 85 -3.33 -4.96 7.71
N GLN A 86 -4.57 -5.39 7.41
CA GLN A 86 -5.78 -5.02 8.16
C GLN A 86 -5.76 -5.41 9.65
N ASN A 87 -4.90 -6.36 10.05
CA ASN A 87 -4.69 -6.68 11.48
C ASN A 87 -4.09 -5.52 12.27
N PHE A 88 -3.43 -4.57 11.59
CA PHE A 88 -2.80 -3.41 12.21
C PHE A 88 -3.67 -2.16 12.05
N TYR A 89 -4.18 -1.89 10.87
CA TYR A 89 -5.03 -0.72 10.57
C TYR A 89 -5.71 -0.91 9.23
N GLU A 90 -6.75 -0.12 8.93
CA GLU A 90 -7.35 -0.12 7.59
C GLU A 90 -6.51 0.74 6.63
N PRO A 91 -5.79 0.15 5.64
CA PRO A 91 -4.92 0.91 4.76
C PRO A 91 -5.72 1.59 3.63
N SER A 92 -5.37 2.83 3.27
CA SER A 92 -5.78 3.40 1.98
C SER A 92 -4.91 2.85 0.84
N LEU A 93 -5.35 3.06 -0.41
CA LEU A 93 -4.60 2.66 -1.61
C LEU A 93 -3.18 3.28 -1.65
N GLU A 94 -3.04 4.53 -1.21
CA GLU A 94 -1.74 5.21 -1.10
C GLU A 94 -0.81 4.51 -0.12
N VAL A 95 -1.35 3.99 1.00
CA VAL A 95 -0.56 3.25 2.00
C VAL A 95 -0.07 1.93 1.46
N LEU A 96 -0.96 1.19 0.80
CA LEU A 96 -0.62 -0.10 0.21
C LEU A 96 0.51 0.08 -0.78
N ARG A 97 0.39 1.08 -1.67
CA ARG A 97 1.44 1.42 -2.63
C ARG A 97 2.74 1.82 -1.91
N GLY A 98 2.63 2.69 -0.91
CA GLY A 98 3.76 3.14 -0.09
C GLY A 98 4.49 2.00 0.63
N LEU A 99 3.79 0.94 1.04
CA LEU A 99 4.40 -0.26 1.62
C LEU A 99 5.26 -1.01 0.60
N GLY A 100 4.78 -1.19 -0.64
CA GLY A 100 5.57 -1.79 -1.72
C GLY A 100 6.86 -1.01 -2.00
N HIS A 101 6.77 0.33 -2.07
CA HIS A 101 7.95 1.18 -2.16
C HIS A 101 8.88 1.02 -0.96
N THR A 102 8.34 0.99 0.26
CA THR A 102 9.13 0.82 1.48
C THR A 102 9.89 -0.50 1.48
N TYR A 103 9.28 -1.58 1.01
CA TYR A 103 9.92 -2.91 0.95
C TYR A 103 11.12 -2.94 0.00
N ALA A 104 11.06 -2.21 -1.12
CA ALA A 104 12.15 -2.15 -2.08
C ALA A 104 13.21 -1.08 -1.78
N ASP A 105 12.79 0.08 -1.25
CA ASP A 105 13.61 1.29 -1.20
C ASP A 105 14.20 1.56 0.22
N ASP A 106 13.62 1.01 1.29
CA ASP A 106 14.19 1.11 2.66
C ASP A 106 15.09 -0.10 2.95
N GLU A 107 16.38 0.17 3.15
CA GLU A 107 17.43 -0.82 3.42
C GLU A 107 17.04 -1.86 4.48
N ARG A 108 16.32 -1.46 5.54
CA ARG A 108 15.98 -2.36 6.65
C ARG A 108 14.98 -3.43 6.24
N PHE A 109 14.13 -3.14 5.26
CA PHE A 109 13.18 -4.08 4.69
C PHE A 109 13.81 -4.82 3.53
N ARG A 110 14.52 -4.10 2.66
CA ARG A 110 15.17 -4.68 1.48
C ARG A 110 16.05 -5.88 1.85
N VAL A 111 16.97 -5.70 2.81
CA VAL A 111 17.87 -6.78 3.27
C VAL A 111 17.10 -8.03 3.73
N LYS A 112 15.97 -7.85 4.43
CA LYS A 112 15.16 -8.99 4.92
C LYS A 112 14.46 -9.74 3.79
N PHE A 113 14.01 -9.04 2.77
CA PHE A 113 13.38 -9.68 1.62
C PHE A 113 14.42 -10.33 0.71
N GLU A 114 15.61 -9.73 0.57
CA GLU A 114 16.74 -10.32 -0.17
C GLU A 114 17.27 -11.61 0.49
N GLU A 115 17.10 -11.78 1.80
CA GLU A 115 17.38 -13.05 2.50
C GLU A 115 16.44 -14.20 2.05
N ILE A 116 15.22 -13.88 1.60
CA ILE A 116 14.28 -14.85 1.05
C ILE A 116 14.64 -15.12 -0.42
N ASP A 117 14.70 -14.05 -1.21
CA ASP A 117 15.11 -14.10 -2.60
C ASP A 117 15.64 -12.71 -3.05
N PRO A 118 16.78 -12.62 -3.76
CA PRO A 118 17.38 -11.34 -4.15
C PRO A 118 16.49 -10.42 -4.98
N ASP A 119 15.58 -10.96 -5.79
CA ASP A 119 14.70 -10.20 -6.67
C ASP A 119 13.34 -9.88 -6.01
N LEU A 120 13.09 -10.39 -4.79
CA LEU A 120 11.83 -10.24 -4.09
C LEU A 120 11.44 -8.79 -3.78
N PRO A 121 12.32 -7.89 -3.30
CA PRO A 121 11.93 -6.52 -2.98
C PRO A 121 11.34 -5.78 -4.19
N ASP A 122 12.01 -5.89 -5.34
CA ASP A 122 11.61 -5.19 -6.57
C ASP A 122 10.37 -5.85 -7.21
N PHE A 123 10.25 -7.18 -7.09
CA PHE A 123 9.05 -7.91 -7.46
C PHE A 123 7.84 -7.49 -6.61
N LEU A 124 7.99 -7.42 -5.28
CA LEU A 124 6.92 -7.01 -4.35
C LEU A 124 6.42 -5.61 -4.67
N LYS A 125 7.32 -4.66 -4.88
CA LYS A 125 6.96 -3.30 -5.30
C LYS A 125 6.11 -3.31 -6.56
N SER A 126 6.56 -4.01 -7.60
CA SER A 126 5.85 -4.09 -8.88
C SER A 126 4.50 -4.80 -8.76
N ALA A 127 4.42 -5.87 -7.98
CA ALA A 127 3.19 -6.63 -7.78
C ALA A 127 2.16 -5.83 -6.97
N ILE A 128 2.60 -5.15 -5.90
CA ILE A 128 1.75 -4.27 -5.10
C ILE A 128 1.27 -3.07 -5.92
N ASP A 129 2.14 -2.45 -6.73
CA ASP A 129 1.74 -1.38 -7.64
C ASP A 129 0.59 -1.81 -8.56
N TYR A 130 0.74 -2.97 -9.20
CA TYR A 130 -0.29 -3.53 -10.08
C TYR A 130 -1.60 -3.84 -9.34
N TYR A 131 -1.51 -4.41 -8.13
CA TYR A 131 -2.68 -4.68 -7.30
C TYR A 131 -3.43 -3.40 -6.90
N VAL A 132 -2.70 -2.35 -6.55
CA VAL A 132 -3.29 -1.06 -6.21
C VAL A 132 -3.92 -0.42 -7.45
N ASP A 133 -3.28 -0.49 -8.63
CA ASP A 133 -3.88 -0.02 -9.89
C ASP A 133 -5.22 -0.72 -10.16
N GLU A 134 -5.29 -2.05 -9.99
CA GLU A 134 -6.56 -2.79 -10.16
C GLU A 134 -7.64 -2.35 -9.17
N LEU A 135 -7.29 -2.08 -7.90
CA LEU A 135 -8.24 -1.58 -6.91
C LEU A 135 -8.72 -0.17 -7.24
N GLU A 136 -7.83 0.70 -7.71
CA GLU A 136 -8.16 2.06 -8.16
C GLU A 136 -9.13 2.01 -9.35
N ASP A 137 -8.86 1.16 -10.35
CA ASP A 137 -9.74 0.99 -11.52
C ASP A 137 -11.13 0.50 -11.13
N ILE A 138 -11.22 -0.52 -10.25
CA ILE A 138 -12.50 -1.03 -9.75
C ILE A 138 -13.27 0.09 -9.02
N TRP A 139 -12.59 0.79 -8.11
CA TRP A 139 -13.22 1.88 -7.35
C TRP A 139 -13.71 3.01 -8.27
N LEU A 140 -12.91 3.40 -9.27
CA LEU A 140 -13.28 4.43 -10.24
C LEU A 140 -14.49 4.02 -11.06
N GLN A 141 -14.55 2.76 -11.52
CA GLN A 141 -15.70 2.25 -12.27
C GLN A 141 -16.96 2.28 -11.40
N GLU A 142 -16.88 1.81 -10.15
CA GLU A 142 -18.02 1.87 -9.22
C GLU A 142 -18.51 3.31 -8.99
N GLN A 143 -17.59 4.29 -8.85
CA GLN A 143 -17.97 5.69 -8.70
C GLN A 143 -18.60 6.25 -9.97
N TYR A 144 -18.08 5.90 -11.14
CA TYR A 144 -18.62 6.31 -12.43
C TYR A 144 -20.07 5.79 -12.59
N ASP A 145 -20.29 4.51 -12.35
CA ASP A 145 -21.60 3.87 -12.45
C ASP A 145 -22.61 4.51 -11.49
N ILE A 146 -22.18 4.86 -10.26
CA ILE A 146 -23.03 5.57 -9.29
C ILE A 146 -23.45 6.95 -9.82
N LEU A 147 -22.53 7.68 -10.47
CA LEU A 147 -22.79 9.02 -10.99
C LEU A 147 -23.66 8.98 -12.26
N GLU A 148 -23.43 8.01 -13.15
CA GLU A 148 -24.24 7.80 -14.35
C GLU A 148 -25.69 7.46 -13.96
N ASN A 149 -25.90 6.50 -13.07
CA ASN A 149 -27.24 6.11 -12.62
C ASN A 149 -27.96 7.19 -11.80
N LYS A 150 -27.22 8.11 -11.15
CA LYS A 150 -27.81 9.29 -10.49
C LYS A 150 -28.28 10.36 -11.47
N SER A 151 -27.82 10.35 -12.72
CA SER A 151 -28.23 11.31 -13.74
C SER A 151 -29.57 10.95 -14.41
N GLU A 152 -30.11 9.76 -14.11
CA GLU A 152 -31.39 9.25 -14.62
C GLU A 152 -32.57 9.44 -13.64
N LEU A 153 -32.33 10.01 -12.46
CA LEU A 153 -33.33 10.33 -11.42
C LEU A 153 -33.59 11.85 -11.34
#